data_AF-A0A8W7PR45-F1
#
_entry.id   AF-A0A8W7PR45-F1
#
_cell.length_a   1.000
_cell.length_b   1.000
_cell.length_c   1.000
_cell.angle_alpha   90.00
_cell.angle_beta   90.00
_cell.angle_gamma   90.00
#
_symmetry.space_group_name_H-M   'P 1'
#
loop_
_entity.id
_entity.type
_entity.pdbx_description
1 polymer ?
#
loop_
_entity_poly.entity_id
_entity_poly.type
_entity_poly.pdbx_seq_one_letter_code
_entity_poly.pdbx_strand_id
1 'polypeptide(L)'
;MLLSWAYDGVNGSVPRNTGPECADYLSPVRKLVETMVIIPLCLIAIKCAVSRLKPIAYQQMDRFSGSPFSASIASGIVEDIHCQRCLHPSATPVRGMAFPVDFSVPSWGKQFLLVTMTLTLGVELGFKFATRTVIYILNPCHITTIMQIYLLACNKSTKSSTVLFRLQMNYLNGPLLAFMFPETDSRQLPLESSIYWIQHALMCIIPIFLLKSGGVYNMEPLNDFTWNVIGYATLILYHFGILQVIASVSLLTSTYFGFVDFISF
;
A
#
# COMPACT_ATOMS: atom_id res chain seq x y z
N MET A 1 0.78 2.70 -32.37
CA MET A 1 1.44 3.85 -31.73
C MET A 1 0.39 4.87 -31.33
N LEU A 2 -0.11 4.82 -30.08
CA LEU A 2 -0.28 5.97 -29.18
C LEU A 2 -0.62 5.54 -27.72
N LEU A 3 -1.01 4.27 -27.50
CA LEU A 3 -0.75 3.46 -26.28
C LEU A 3 -1.07 2.00 -26.66
N SER A 4 -0.07 1.19 -27.06
CA SER A 4 -0.28 -0.26 -27.35
C SER A 4 -0.69 -0.93 -26.03
N TRP A 5 -2.00 -1.12 -25.88
CA TRP A 5 -2.87 -0.87 -24.72
C TRP A 5 -2.34 -1.15 -23.29
N ALA A 6 -1.32 -0.42 -22.86
CA ALA A 6 -0.57 -0.58 -21.60
C ALA A 6 0.42 -1.79 -21.56
N TYR A 7 1.08 -2.05 -22.70
CA TYR A 7 2.30 -2.83 -23.01
C TYR A 7 2.33 -4.32 -22.61
N ASP A 8 1.76 -5.30 -23.31
CA ASP A 8 1.02 -5.42 -24.57
C ASP A 8 0.00 -6.56 -24.34
N GLY A 9 -0.79 -6.39 -23.27
CA GLY A 9 -2.05 -7.07 -23.08
C GLY A 9 -2.12 -8.39 -22.31
N VAL A 10 -3.35 -8.87 -22.13
CA VAL A 10 -3.64 -10.13 -21.47
C VAL A 10 -2.99 -11.28 -22.26
N ASN A 11 -2.09 -12.02 -21.60
CA ASN A 11 -1.40 -13.15 -22.20
C ASN A 11 -2.39 -14.28 -22.50
N GLY A 12 -2.65 -14.55 -23.78
CA GLY A 12 -3.58 -15.59 -24.23
C GLY A 12 -3.10 -17.04 -24.07
N SER A 13 -1.85 -17.25 -23.66
CA SER A 13 -1.38 -18.56 -23.21
C SER A 13 -1.82 -18.91 -21.79
N VAL A 14 -2.38 -17.94 -21.04
CA VAL A 14 -2.92 -18.16 -19.69
C VAL A 14 -4.41 -18.53 -19.79
N PRO A 15 -4.82 -19.70 -19.29
CA PRO A 15 -6.23 -20.11 -19.25
C PRO A 15 -7.10 -19.07 -18.54
N ARG A 16 -8.32 -18.83 -19.04
CA ARG A 16 -9.33 -17.91 -18.44
C ARG A 16 -8.96 -16.42 -18.40
N ASN A 17 -7.81 -16.02 -18.95
CA ASN A 17 -7.39 -14.62 -18.91
C ASN A 17 -7.93 -13.81 -20.12
N THR A 18 -8.14 -14.46 -21.25
CA THR A 18 -8.63 -13.86 -22.50
C THR A 18 -9.64 -14.76 -23.21
N GLY A 19 -10.32 -14.21 -24.22
CA GLY A 19 -11.28 -14.94 -25.07
C GLY A 19 -12.65 -14.28 -25.13
N PRO A 20 -13.53 -14.75 -26.05
CA PRO A 20 -14.88 -14.22 -26.20
C PRO A 20 -15.71 -14.43 -24.93
N GLU A 21 -15.54 -15.55 -24.23
CA GLU A 21 -16.27 -15.81 -22.98
C GLU A 21 -15.97 -14.77 -21.88
N CYS A 22 -14.72 -14.28 -21.78
CA CYS A 22 -14.35 -13.24 -20.83
C CYS A 22 -14.83 -11.84 -21.28
N ALA A 23 -14.74 -11.53 -22.58
CA ALA A 23 -15.15 -10.20 -23.06
C ALA A 23 -16.67 -10.02 -23.01
N ASP A 24 -17.41 -11.07 -23.33
CA ASP A 24 -18.87 -11.07 -23.39
C ASP A 24 -19.52 -11.44 -22.04
N TYR A 25 -18.72 -11.74 -21.00
CA TYR A 25 -19.21 -12.04 -19.65
C TYR A 25 -20.17 -10.96 -19.12
N LEU A 26 -19.89 -9.69 -19.43
CA LEU A 26 -20.74 -8.54 -19.09
C LEU A 26 -20.89 -7.62 -20.31
N SER A 27 -22.14 -7.28 -20.64
CA SER A 27 -22.44 -6.41 -21.79
C SER A 27 -21.82 -5.01 -21.62
N PRO A 28 -21.31 -4.37 -22.71
CA PRO A 28 -20.76 -3.02 -22.65
C PRO A 28 -21.74 -1.97 -22.12
N VAL A 29 -23.03 -2.13 -22.42
CA VAL A 29 -24.09 -1.24 -21.93
C VAL A 29 -24.25 -1.36 -20.42
N ARG A 30 -24.26 -2.59 -19.88
CA ARG A 30 -24.34 -2.81 -18.44
C ARG A 30 -23.13 -2.21 -17.72
N LYS A 31 -21.92 -2.45 -18.22
CA LYS A 31 -20.67 -1.87 -17.70
C LYS A 31 -20.76 -0.34 -17.63
N LEU A 32 -21.21 0.31 -18.71
CA LEU A 32 -21.38 1.76 -18.76
C LEU A 32 -22.42 2.26 -17.75
N VAL A 33 -23.57 1.61 -17.66
CA VAL A 33 -24.66 2.00 -16.73
C VAL A 33 -24.20 1.85 -15.28
N GLU A 34 -23.57 0.73 -14.93
CA GLU A 34 -23.03 0.51 -13.59
C GLU A 34 -22.00 1.59 -13.22
N THR A 35 -21.06 1.91 -14.11
CA THR A 35 -20.09 2.99 -13.89
C THR A 35 -20.74 4.36 -13.69
N MET A 36 -21.72 4.71 -14.52
CA MET A 36 -22.41 6.00 -14.46
C MET A 36 -23.24 6.18 -13.18
N VAL A 37 -23.71 5.09 -12.57
CA VAL A 37 -24.47 5.11 -11.32
C VAL A 37 -23.55 5.02 -10.09
N ILE A 38 -22.56 4.12 -10.12
CA ILE A 38 -21.70 3.82 -8.97
C ILE A 38 -20.75 4.97 -8.67
N ILE A 39 -20.16 5.62 -9.69
CA ILE A 39 -19.21 6.73 -9.45
C ILE A 39 -19.87 7.88 -8.65
N PRO A 40 -21.03 8.43 -9.05
CA PRO A 40 -21.71 9.46 -8.26
C PRO A 40 -22.06 9.01 -6.84
N LEU A 41 -22.55 7.77 -6.66
CA LEU A 41 -22.88 7.22 -5.35
C LEU A 41 -21.66 7.18 -4.43
N CYS A 42 -20.51 6.71 -4.93
CA CYS A 42 -19.28 6.69 -4.16
C CYS A 42 -18.76 8.10 -3.84
N LEU A 43 -18.85 9.05 -4.78
CA LEU A 43 -18.46 10.44 -4.53
C LEU A 43 -19.34 11.09 -3.44
N ILE A 44 -20.65 10.83 -3.46
CA ILE A 44 -21.58 11.29 -2.42
C ILE A 44 -21.23 10.62 -1.08
N ALA A 45 -21.01 9.30 -1.06
CA ALA A 45 -20.65 8.56 0.15
C ALA A 45 -19.34 9.10 0.77
N ILE A 46 -18.30 9.33 -0.04
CA ILE A 46 -17.05 9.93 0.42
C ILE A 46 -17.28 11.33 0.95
N LYS A 47 -18.01 12.19 0.23
CA LYS A 47 -18.29 13.56 0.68
C LYS A 47 -19.03 13.57 2.02
N CYS A 48 -20.07 12.74 2.16
CA CYS A 48 -20.82 12.58 3.40
C CYS A 48 -19.94 12.04 4.53
N ALA A 49 -19.10 11.03 4.28
CA ALA A 49 -18.21 10.47 5.29
C ALA A 49 -17.10 11.45 5.70
N VAL A 50 -16.46 12.13 4.75
CA VAL A 50 -15.43 13.15 5.00
C VAL A 50 -15.99 14.31 5.82
N SER A 51 -17.25 14.72 5.58
CA SER A 51 -17.91 15.76 6.39
C SER A 51 -18.12 15.35 7.87
N ARG A 52 -18.05 14.06 8.19
CA ARG A 52 -18.17 13.51 9.55
C ARG A 52 -16.82 13.25 10.21
N LEU A 53 -15.71 13.43 9.49
CA LEU A 53 -14.38 13.17 10.03
C LEU A 53 -14.04 14.17 11.14
N LYS A 54 -13.66 13.63 12.29
CA LYS A 54 -13.03 14.42 13.35
C LYS A 54 -11.62 14.84 12.89
N PRO A 55 -11.11 16.01 13.32
CA PRO A 55 -9.75 16.40 13.01
C PRO A 55 -8.76 15.31 13.40
N ILE A 56 -7.85 14.95 12.49
CA ILE A 56 -6.81 13.97 12.76
C ILE A 56 -5.89 14.58 13.82
N ALA A 57 -6.09 14.18 15.08
CA ALA A 57 -5.26 14.62 16.19
C ALA A 57 -3.87 14.02 16.01
N TYR A 58 -2.94 14.85 15.57
CA TYR A 58 -1.52 14.52 15.60
C TYR A 58 -1.10 14.65 17.06
N GLN A 59 -0.92 13.53 17.76
CA GLN A 59 0.01 13.54 18.88
C GLN A 59 1.38 13.73 18.27
N GLN A 60 1.75 15.00 18.08
CA GLN A 60 3.14 15.38 18.11
C GLN A 60 3.66 14.75 19.38
N MET A 61 4.65 13.87 19.27
CA MET A 61 5.52 13.57 20.41
C MET A 61 6.29 14.84 20.75
N ASP A 62 5.57 15.85 21.20
CA ASP A 62 6.13 16.86 22.05
C ASP A 62 6.00 16.31 23.46
N ARG A 63 7.15 16.34 24.13
CA ARG A 63 7.29 16.55 25.58
C ARG A 63 7.61 15.29 26.39
N PHE A 64 8.87 15.29 26.85
CA PHE A 64 9.29 14.87 28.20
C PHE A 64 8.66 13.59 28.74
N SER A 65 9.36 12.47 28.60
CA SER A 65 9.37 11.45 29.65
C SER A 65 10.75 11.38 30.26
N GLY A 66 11.06 12.36 31.10
CA GLY A 66 11.87 12.08 32.26
C GLY A 66 10.95 11.46 33.31
N SER A 67 11.08 10.16 33.56
CA SER A 67 11.18 9.62 34.93
C SER A 67 11.58 8.14 34.89
N PRO A 68 12.22 7.64 35.97
CA PRO A 68 13.03 6.44 35.96
C PRO A 68 12.24 5.25 36.51
N PHE A 69 12.25 4.10 35.84
CA PHE A 69 12.12 2.83 36.56
C PHE A 69 12.72 1.68 35.75
N SER A 70 13.68 1.01 36.39
CA SER A 70 14.40 -0.16 35.94
C SER A 70 13.51 -1.30 35.46
N ALA A 71 13.89 -1.90 34.34
CA ALA A 71 13.82 -3.35 34.15
C ALA A 71 14.99 -3.78 33.26
N SER A 72 16.07 -4.15 33.92
CA SER A 72 17.23 -4.86 33.37
C SER A 72 16.79 -6.27 32.93
N ILE A 73 17.12 -6.70 31.71
CA ILE A 73 17.66 -8.04 31.37
C ILE A 73 18.40 -7.94 30.01
N ALA A 74 19.74 -8.04 30.07
CA ALA A 74 20.71 -8.71 29.16
C ALA A 74 20.49 -8.70 27.63
N SER A 75 21.48 -8.55 26.74
CA SER A 75 22.95 -8.53 26.78
C SER A 75 23.42 -8.14 25.36
N GLY A 76 24.53 -7.43 25.20
CA GLY A 76 25.13 -7.18 23.88
C GLY A 76 26.08 -5.98 23.88
N ILE A 77 27.34 -6.27 24.18
CA ILE A 77 28.52 -5.39 24.26
C ILE A 77 28.61 -4.41 23.08
N VAL A 78 28.71 -3.11 23.36
CA VAL A 78 29.39 -2.13 22.51
C VAL A 78 30.30 -1.32 23.42
N GLU A 79 31.62 -1.51 23.25
CA GLU A 79 32.65 -0.69 23.90
C GLU A 79 32.61 0.73 23.33
N ASP A 80 32.28 1.70 24.18
CA ASP A 80 32.46 3.13 23.89
C ASP A 80 33.95 3.48 24.04
N ILE A 81 34.62 3.76 22.92
CA ILE A 81 35.96 4.36 22.92
C ILE A 81 35.82 5.87 23.17
N HIS A 82 36.10 6.28 24.40
CA HIS A 82 36.13 7.68 24.83
C HIS A 82 37.50 8.31 24.52
N CYS A 83 37.54 9.39 23.73
CA CYS A 83 38.79 10.11 23.43
C CYS A 83 39.18 11.03 24.58
N GLN A 84 40.23 10.65 25.31
CA GLN A 84 40.70 11.29 26.54
C GLN A 84 41.59 12.53 26.31
N ARG A 85 41.49 13.22 25.16
CA ARG A 85 42.40 14.32 24.78
C ARG A 85 41.78 15.73 24.82
N CYS A 86 40.51 15.86 25.17
CA CYS A 86 39.85 17.17 25.23
C CYS A 86 39.52 17.58 26.67
N LEU A 87 40.55 17.87 27.48
CA LEU A 87 40.36 18.66 28.69
C LEU A 87 41.40 19.79 28.72
N HIS A 88 40.99 20.99 28.30
CA HIS A 88 41.50 22.24 28.87
C HIS A 88 40.41 23.33 28.78
N PRO A 89 40.27 24.22 29.78
CA PRO A 89 39.11 25.09 29.90
C PRO A 89 39.46 26.54 29.57
N SER A 90 39.02 27.05 28.43
CA SER A 90 38.92 28.50 28.17
C SER A 90 38.34 28.81 26.78
N ALA A 91 37.07 29.22 26.72
CA ALA A 91 36.52 30.29 25.86
C ALA A 91 34.99 30.19 25.75
N THR A 92 34.33 31.27 26.18
CA THR A 92 33.03 31.86 25.77
C THR A 92 32.00 31.00 24.98
N PRO A 93 30.70 30.99 25.36
CA PRO A 93 29.69 30.25 24.61
C PRO A 93 29.26 31.04 23.36
N VAL A 94 29.70 30.60 22.19
CA VAL A 94 29.02 30.95 20.93
C VAL A 94 27.75 30.12 20.88
N ARG A 95 26.62 30.82 20.76
CA ARG A 95 25.27 30.29 20.62
C ARG A 95 25.15 29.51 19.31
N GLY A 96 25.54 28.24 19.35
CA GLY A 96 25.31 27.28 18.27
C GLY A 96 23.82 26.95 18.20
N MET A 97 23.19 27.37 17.11
CA MET A 97 21.85 26.94 16.74
C MET A 97 21.91 25.45 16.40
N ALA A 98 21.63 24.61 17.40
CA ALA A 98 21.42 23.19 17.19
C ALA A 98 20.13 23.02 16.38
N PHE A 99 20.26 22.67 15.10
CA PHE A 99 19.16 22.09 14.35
C PHE A 99 18.92 20.68 14.91
N PRO A 100 17.75 20.37 15.50
CA PRO A 100 17.40 19.00 15.80
C PRO A 100 16.96 18.37 14.48
N VAL A 101 17.90 17.84 13.70
CA VAL A 101 17.56 16.81 12.75
C VAL A 101 17.40 15.54 13.58
N ASP A 102 16.20 15.35 14.14
CA ASP A 102 15.81 14.10 14.80
C ASP A 102 15.82 13.00 13.74
N PHE A 103 17.00 12.41 13.52
CA PHE A 103 17.15 11.19 12.75
C PHE A 103 16.68 10.05 13.65
N SER A 104 15.37 9.81 13.66
CA SER A 104 14.80 8.62 14.27
C SER A 104 15.37 7.42 13.54
N VAL A 105 16.36 6.73 14.13
CA VAL A 105 16.96 5.53 13.54
C VAL A 105 15.84 4.52 13.33
N PRO A 106 15.55 4.13 12.08
CA PRO A 106 14.44 3.23 11.79
C PRO A 106 14.73 1.86 12.40
N SER A 107 13.72 1.24 13.03
CA SER A 107 13.90 -0.07 13.65
C SER A 107 14.35 -1.10 12.60
N TRP A 108 15.21 -2.03 13.00
CA TRP A 108 15.73 -3.06 12.11
C TRP A 108 14.61 -3.83 11.41
N GLY A 109 13.50 -4.11 12.11
CA GLY A 109 12.32 -4.76 11.55
C GLY A 109 11.60 -3.90 10.52
N LYS A 110 11.48 -2.58 10.75
CA LYS A 110 10.91 -1.64 9.76
C LYS A 110 11.76 -1.58 8.50
N GLN A 111 13.09 -1.52 8.66
CA GLN A 111 14.03 -1.54 7.53
C GLN A 111 13.97 -2.85 6.76
N PHE A 112 13.94 -3.98 7.47
CA PHE A 112 13.80 -5.29 6.86
C PHE A 112 12.52 -5.38 6.03
N LEU A 113 11.36 -5.04 6.61
CA LEU A 113 10.07 -5.04 5.90
C LEU A 113 10.08 -4.09 4.69
N LEU A 114 10.65 -2.89 4.83
CA LEU A 114 10.76 -1.93 3.74
C LEU A 114 11.58 -2.48 2.57
N VAL A 115 12.78 -3.00 2.85
CA VAL A 115 13.69 -3.54 1.85
C VAL A 115 13.05 -4.76 1.17
N THR A 116 12.50 -5.69 1.94
CA THR A 116 11.86 -6.89 1.38
C THR A 116 10.66 -6.50 0.52
N MET A 117 9.76 -5.63 1.00
CA MET A 117 8.58 -5.23 0.23
C MET A 117 8.95 -4.49 -1.07
N THR A 118 9.96 -3.61 -1.00
CA THR A 118 10.44 -2.87 -2.17
C THR A 118 11.07 -3.82 -3.19
N LEU A 119 11.85 -4.79 -2.74
CA LEU A 119 12.44 -5.82 -3.61
C LEU A 119 11.35 -6.68 -4.25
N THR A 120 10.37 -7.15 -3.46
CA THR A 120 9.23 -7.93 -3.96
C THR A 120 8.46 -7.18 -5.04
N LEU A 121 8.13 -5.90 -4.81
CA LEU A 121 7.48 -5.08 -5.83
C LEU A 121 8.36 -4.89 -7.07
N GLY A 122 9.66 -4.63 -6.89
CA GLY A 122 10.59 -4.45 -8.02
C GLY A 122 10.70 -5.70 -8.91
N VAL A 123 10.76 -6.88 -8.29
CA VAL A 123 10.79 -8.17 -9.02
C VAL A 123 9.45 -8.43 -9.71
N GLU A 124 8.31 -8.20 -9.05
CA GLU A 124 6.98 -8.34 -9.66
C GLU A 124 6.82 -7.42 -10.87
N LEU A 125 7.23 -6.14 -10.75
CA LEU A 125 7.26 -5.21 -11.87
C LEU A 125 8.12 -5.75 -13.02
N GLY A 126 9.33 -6.27 -12.71
CA GLY A 126 10.22 -6.90 -13.68
C GLY A 126 9.55 -8.04 -14.45
N PHE A 127 8.81 -8.92 -13.77
CA PHE A 127 8.04 -9.99 -14.42
C PHE A 127 6.93 -9.45 -15.33
N LYS A 128 6.20 -8.40 -14.91
CA LYS A 128 5.15 -7.79 -15.76
C LYS A 128 5.70 -7.11 -17.00
N PHE A 129 6.87 -6.46 -16.89
CA PHE A 129 7.57 -5.91 -18.05
C PHE A 129 8.09 -7.02 -18.98
N ALA A 130 8.66 -8.10 -18.44
CA ALA A 130 9.19 -9.20 -19.23
C ALA A 130 8.09 -9.98 -19.99
N THR A 131 6.94 -10.19 -19.35
CA THR A 131 5.79 -10.93 -19.90
C THR A 131 4.84 -10.08 -20.73
N ARG A 132 5.10 -8.77 -20.85
CA ARG A 132 4.21 -7.80 -21.53
C ARG A 132 2.80 -7.77 -20.93
N THR A 133 2.68 -7.88 -19.62
CA THR A 133 1.41 -7.83 -18.89
C THR A 133 1.35 -6.64 -17.93
N VAL A 134 1.97 -5.52 -18.35
CA VAL A 134 2.18 -4.30 -17.54
C VAL A 134 0.87 -3.69 -17.04
N ILE A 135 -0.25 -3.93 -17.71
CA ILE A 135 -1.56 -3.45 -17.26
C ILE A 135 -1.98 -4.00 -15.88
N TYR A 136 -1.52 -5.20 -15.49
CA TYR A 136 -1.81 -5.76 -14.16
C TYR A 136 -1.06 -5.06 -13.03
N ILE A 137 -0.17 -4.11 -13.31
CA ILE A 137 0.42 -3.23 -12.27
C ILE A 137 -0.68 -2.41 -11.57
N LEU A 138 -1.79 -2.15 -12.26
CA LEU A 138 -2.94 -1.46 -11.71
C LEU A 138 -3.82 -2.37 -10.83
N ASN A 139 -3.49 -3.64 -10.67
CA ASN A 139 -4.24 -4.47 -9.75
C ASN A 139 -4.14 -3.89 -8.32
N PRO A 140 -5.24 -3.90 -7.53
CA PRO A 140 -5.29 -3.25 -6.22
C PRO A 140 -4.21 -3.71 -5.25
N CYS A 141 -3.76 -4.97 -5.34
CA CYS A 141 -2.67 -5.49 -4.53
C CYS A 141 -1.38 -4.69 -4.74
N HIS A 142 -0.98 -4.46 -5.99
CA HIS A 142 0.24 -3.72 -6.35
C HIS A 142 0.16 -2.26 -5.90
N ILE A 143 -0.98 -1.60 -6.09
CA ILE A 143 -1.20 -0.24 -5.59
C ILE A 143 -1.11 -0.19 -4.06
N THR A 144 -1.68 -1.20 -3.38
CA THR A 144 -1.60 -1.32 -1.92
C THR A 144 -0.16 -1.55 -1.47
N THR A 145 0.64 -2.32 -2.21
CA THR A 145 2.06 -2.52 -1.89
C THR A 145 2.88 -1.24 -2.02
N ILE A 146 2.60 -0.39 -3.01
CA ILE A 146 3.22 0.93 -3.16
C ILE A 146 2.86 1.82 -1.97
N MET A 147 1.59 1.81 -1.56
CA MET A 147 1.12 2.51 -0.36
C MET A 147 1.83 2.00 0.91
N GLN A 148 2.03 0.69 1.05
CA GLN A 148 2.75 0.08 2.18
C GLN A 148 4.24 0.47 2.21
N ILE A 149 4.90 0.50 1.05
CA ILE A 149 6.28 1.00 0.93
C ILE A 149 6.35 2.45 1.37
N TYR A 150 5.42 3.30 0.95
CA TYR A 150 5.36 4.69 1.40
C TYR A 150 5.20 4.81 2.92
N LEU A 151 4.30 4.03 3.52
CA LEU A 151 4.07 4.01 4.97
C LEU A 151 5.31 3.55 5.75
N LEU A 152 6.04 2.55 5.23
CA LEU A 152 7.28 2.07 5.80
C LEU A 152 8.46 3.05 5.57
N ALA A 153 8.50 3.78 4.46
CA ALA A 153 9.53 4.78 4.19
C ALA A 153 9.33 6.06 5.02
N CYS A 154 8.10 6.37 5.42
CA CYS A 154 7.81 7.53 6.27
C CYS A 154 8.38 7.34 7.68
N ASN A 155 9.42 8.13 8.01
CA ASN A 155 9.99 8.17 9.36
C ASN A 155 9.23 9.08 10.30
N LYS A 156 8.50 10.07 9.75
CA LYS A 156 7.62 10.96 10.51
C LYS A 156 6.18 10.69 10.16
N SER A 157 5.33 10.71 11.18
CA SER A 157 3.90 10.65 10.98
C SER A 157 3.42 11.93 10.27
N THR A 158 2.60 11.76 9.26
CA THR A 158 1.98 12.85 8.50
C THR A 158 0.47 12.60 8.36
N LYS A 159 -0.26 13.61 7.90
CA LYS A 159 -1.68 13.43 7.52
C LYS A 159 -1.82 12.34 6.45
N SER A 160 -0.92 12.32 5.48
CA SER A 160 -0.89 11.32 4.41
C SER A 160 -0.67 9.92 4.96
N SER A 161 0.32 9.72 5.85
CA SER A 161 0.57 8.39 6.42
C SER A 161 -0.61 7.88 7.24
N THR A 162 -1.34 8.76 7.92
CA THR A 162 -2.55 8.37 8.66
C THR A 162 -3.69 7.98 7.72
N VAL A 163 -3.96 8.79 6.69
CA VAL A 163 -5.00 8.51 5.69
C VAL A 163 -4.71 7.19 4.98
N LEU A 164 -3.48 7.01 4.48
CA LEU A 164 -3.06 5.80 3.78
C LEU A 164 -3.11 4.57 4.68
N PHE A 165 -2.69 4.69 5.95
CA PHE A 165 -2.82 3.61 6.92
C PHE A 165 -4.28 3.18 7.10
N ARG A 166 -5.21 4.12 7.22
CA ARG A 166 -6.63 3.81 7.38
C ARG A 166 -7.26 3.24 6.11
N LEU A 167 -6.83 3.71 4.93
CA LEU A 167 -7.25 3.13 3.66
C LEU A 167 -6.76 1.68 3.50
N GLN A 168 -5.48 1.40 3.76
CA GLN A 168 -4.95 0.03 3.62
C GLN A 168 -5.65 -0.97 4.53
N MET A 169 -6.09 -0.58 5.73
CA MET A 169 -6.79 -1.49 6.64
C MET A 169 -8.10 -2.00 6.04
N ASN A 170 -8.75 -1.19 5.20
CA ASN A 170 -9.96 -1.58 4.48
C ASN A 170 -9.68 -2.39 3.22
N TYR A 171 -8.44 -2.38 2.73
CA TYR A 171 -8.04 -3.11 1.53
C TYR A 171 -7.50 -4.51 1.83
N LEU A 172 -7.38 -4.88 3.11
CA LEU A 172 -6.87 -6.18 3.55
C LEU A 172 -7.72 -7.38 3.13
N ASN A 173 -8.97 -7.18 2.69
CA ASN A 173 -9.77 -8.27 2.13
C ASN A 173 -9.12 -8.83 0.86
N GLY A 174 -8.52 -7.98 0.03
CA GLY A 174 -7.85 -8.39 -1.21
C GLY A 174 -6.77 -9.46 -0.99
N PRO A 175 -5.74 -9.22 -0.15
CA PRO A 175 -4.72 -10.22 0.10
C PRO A 175 -5.25 -11.48 0.80
N LEU A 176 -6.28 -11.38 1.64
CA LEU A 176 -6.91 -12.56 2.25
C LEU A 176 -7.62 -13.42 1.20
N LEU A 177 -8.34 -12.80 0.27
CA LEU A 177 -9.00 -13.50 -0.84
C LEU A 177 -7.97 -14.15 -1.76
N ALA A 178 -6.84 -13.50 -2.01
CA ALA A 178 -5.73 -14.05 -2.78
C ALA A 178 -5.08 -15.29 -2.11
N PHE A 179 -5.15 -15.42 -0.78
CA PHE A 179 -4.75 -16.63 -0.06
C PHE A 179 -5.81 -17.75 -0.16
N MET A 180 -7.10 -17.40 -0.11
CA MET A 180 -8.18 -18.38 -0.19
C MET A 180 -8.41 -18.92 -1.61
N PHE A 181 -8.23 -18.06 -2.62
CA PHE A 181 -8.44 -18.34 -4.03
C PHE A 181 -7.19 -17.92 -4.83
N PRO A 182 -6.08 -18.69 -4.72
CA PRO A 182 -4.83 -18.30 -5.33
C PRO A 182 -4.83 -18.47 -6.84
N GLU A 183 -4.53 -17.40 -7.56
CA GLU A 183 -4.42 -17.38 -9.04
C GLU A 183 -3.00 -17.74 -9.52
N THR A 184 -2.39 -18.80 -8.98
CA THR A 184 -0.98 -19.17 -9.29
C THR A 184 -0.81 -19.88 -10.63
N ASP A 185 -1.87 -20.40 -11.22
CA ASP A 185 -1.82 -21.18 -12.46
C ASP A 185 -1.41 -20.35 -13.69
N SER A 186 -1.57 -19.02 -13.59
CA SER A 186 -1.13 -18.06 -14.59
C SER A 186 0.36 -17.71 -14.54
N ARG A 187 1.08 -18.11 -13.47
CA ARG A 187 2.45 -17.71 -13.17
C ARG A 187 3.46 -18.78 -13.60
N GLN A 188 3.90 -18.67 -14.85
CA GLN A 188 4.68 -19.71 -15.53
C GLN A 188 6.20 -19.54 -15.36
N LEU A 189 6.66 -18.35 -14.95
CA LEU A 189 8.08 -18.09 -14.75
C LEU A 189 8.56 -18.58 -13.38
N PRO A 190 9.81 -19.09 -13.28
CA PRO A 190 10.38 -19.46 -11.99
C PRO A 190 10.41 -18.23 -11.08
N LEU A 191 10.05 -18.43 -9.81
CA LEU A 191 9.90 -17.40 -8.76
C LEU A 191 8.66 -16.49 -8.87
N GLU A 192 7.92 -16.46 -9.98
CA GLU A 192 6.72 -15.61 -10.08
C GLU A 192 5.66 -16.02 -9.06
N SER A 193 5.42 -17.32 -8.90
CA SER A 193 4.53 -17.86 -7.84
C SER A 193 5.07 -17.58 -6.43
N SER A 194 6.38 -17.73 -6.21
CA SER A 194 6.98 -17.46 -4.90
C SER A 194 6.86 -15.97 -4.51
N ILE A 195 7.10 -15.07 -5.46
CA ILE A 195 6.96 -13.62 -5.27
C ILE A 195 5.51 -13.26 -4.96
N TYR A 196 4.53 -13.89 -5.63
CA TYR A 196 3.12 -13.73 -5.30
C TYR A 196 2.83 -14.07 -3.82
N TRP A 197 3.26 -15.24 -3.33
CA TRP A 197 3.02 -15.63 -1.93
C TRP A 197 3.72 -14.70 -0.94
N ILE A 198 4.97 -14.32 -1.24
CA ILE A 198 5.74 -13.38 -0.40
C ILE A 198 5.04 -12.02 -0.35
N GLN A 199 4.59 -11.50 -1.49
CA GLN A 199 3.91 -10.22 -1.57
C GLN A 199 2.63 -10.20 -0.74
N HIS A 200 1.78 -11.20 -0.90
CA HIS A 200 0.49 -11.27 -0.19
C HIS A 200 0.71 -11.52 1.31
N ALA A 201 1.73 -12.29 1.70
CA ALA A 201 2.11 -12.44 3.11
C ALA A 201 2.57 -11.12 3.70
N LEU A 202 3.44 -10.38 3.00
CA LEU A 202 3.92 -9.07 3.46
C LEU A 202 2.78 -8.06 3.55
N MET A 203 1.80 -8.10 2.63
CA MET A 203 0.62 -7.25 2.70
C MET A 203 -0.20 -7.44 3.97
N CYS A 204 -0.21 -8.64 4.56
CA CYS A 204 -0.84 -8.93 5.85
C CYS A 204 0.07 -8.59 7.04
N ILE A 205 1.39 -8.82 6.92
CA ILE A 205 2.37 -8.59 8.00
C ILE A 205 2.59 -7.10 8.26
N ILE A 206 2.69 -6.27 7.21
CA ILE A 206 3.03 -4.85 7.32
C ILE A 206 1.99 -4.06 8.13
N PRO A 207 0.67 -4.19 7.90
CA PRO A 207 -0.33 -3.51 8.71
C PRO A 207 -0.29 -3.94 10.19
N ILE A 208 -0.03 -5.22 10.48
CA ILE A 208 0.13 -5.72 11.85
C ILE A 208 1.37 -5.10 12.51
N PHE A 209 2.47 -5.00 11.78
CA PHE A 209 3.69 -4.34 12.27
C PHE A 209 3.46 -2.85 12.57
N LEU A 210 2.77 -2.15 11.67
CA LEU A 210 2.42 -0.74 11.85
C LEU A 210 1.47 -0.54 13.04
N LEU A 211 0.48 -1.40 13.22
CA LEU A 211 -0.41 -1.40 14.40
C LEU A 211 0.38 -1.58 15.71
N LYS A 212 1.33 -2.51 15.74
CA LYS A 212 2.20 -2.72 16.91
C LYS A 212 3.13 -1.54 17.18
N SER A 213 3.46 -0.76 16.16
CA SER A 213 4.28 0.45 16.29
C SER A 213 3.52 1.61 16.96
N GLY A 214 2.18 1.57 16.92
CA GLY A 214 1.32 2.57 17.57
C GLY A 214 1.41 3.97 16.95
N GLY A 215 1.10 5.00 17.74
CA GLY A 215 1.11 6.39 17.29
C GLY A 215 -0.08 6.74 16.40
N VAL A 216 0.15 7.05 15.13
CA VAL A 216 -0.95 7.30 14.17
C VAL A 216 -1.50 6.04 13.52
N TYR A 217 -0.80 4.92 13.70
CA TYR A 217 -1.20 3.61 13.18
C TYR A 217 -2.07 2.90 14.21
N ASN A 218 -3.29 3.42 14.39
CA ASN A 218 -4.26 2.88 15.34
C ASN A 218 -5.57 2.55 14.64
N MET A 219 -6.28 1.57 15.21
CA MET A 219 -7.62 1.20 14.75
C MET A 219 -8.65 2.20 15.25
N GLU A 220 -9.60 2.51 14.38
CA GLU A 220 -10.79 3.27 14.77
C GLU A 220 -11.72 2.41 15.64
N PRO A 221 -12.58 3.03 16.47
CA PRO A 221 -13.59 2.30 17.22
C PRO A 221 -14.47 1.45 16.30
N LEU A 222 -14.88 0.26 16.74
CA LEU A 222 -15.70 -0.67 15.93
C LEU A 222 -17.07 -0.09 15.52
N ASN A 223 -17.54 0.95 16.21
CA ASN A 223 -18.79 1.64 15.90
C ASN A 223 -18.60 2.83 14.93
N ASP A 224 -17.36 3.14 14.54
CA ASP A 224 -17.07 4.20 13.57
C ASP A 224 -16.82 3.60 12.18
N PHE A 225 -17.86 3.66 11.35
CA PHE A 225 -17.80 3.20 9.96
C PHE A 225 -17.32 4.28 8.99
N THR A 226 -16.95 5.47 9.44
CA THR A 226 -16.60 6.59 8.56
C THR A 226 -15.42 6.24 7.66
N TRP A 227 -14.34 5.71 8.23
CA TRP A 227 -13.16 5.27 7.47
C TRP A 227 -13.41 4.00 6.67
N ASN A 228 -14.33 3.13 7.11
CA ASN A 228 -14.78 1.99 6.32
C ASN A 228 -15.47 2.46 5.03
N VAL A 229 -16.44 3.38 5.15
CA VAL A 229 -17.15 3.98 4.01
C VAL A 229 -16.17 4.68 3.07
N ILE A 230 -15.25 5.50 3.59
CA ILE A 230 -14.24 6.19 2.77
C ILE A 230 -13.34 5.17 2.05
N GLY A 231 -12.85 4.16 2.76
CA GLY A 231 -12.00 3.11 2.23
C GLY A 231 -12.68 2.36 1.10
N TYR A 232 -13.79 1.69 1.36
CA TYR A 232 -14.50 0.93 0.33
C TYR A 232 -15.01 1.80 -0.82
N ALA A 233 -15.53 3.01 -0.56
CA ALA A 233 -15.95 3.89 -1.65
C ALA A 233 -14.76 4.35 -2.52
N THR A 234 -13.59 4.55 -1.93
CA THR A 234 -12.35 4.87 -2.68
C THR A 234 -11.89 3.66 -3.49
N LEU A 235 -11.96 2.45 -2.92
CA LEU A 235 -11.65 1.21 -3.63
C LEU A 235 -12.61 0.98 -4.80
N ILE A 236 -13.92 1.19 -4.60
CA ILE A 236 -14.92 1.05 -5.65
C ILE A 236 -14.70 2.11 -6.74
N LEU A 237 -14.37 3.37 -6.38
CA LEU A 237 -13.99 4.39 -7.36
C LEU A 237 -12.73 4.03 -8.14
N TYR A 238 -11.77 3.36 -7.51
CA TYR A 238 -10.59 2.86 -8.20
C TYR A 238 -10.99 1.84 -9.27
N HIS A 239 -11.84 0.87 -8.92
CA HIS A 239 -12.33 -0.15 -9.84
C HIS A 239 -13.20 0.44 -10.97
N PHE A 240 -14.26 1.19 -10.66
CA PHE A 240 -15.18 1.70 -11.66
C PHE A 240 -14.70 2.96 -12.38
N GLY A 241 -13.82 3.75 -11.76
CA GLY A 241 -13.32 5.00 -12.31
C GLY A 241 -12.00 4.86 -13.06
N ILE A 242 -11.03 4.12 -12.51
CA ILE A 242 -9.71 3.96 -13.13
C ILE A 242 -9.69 2.66 -13.93
N LEU A 243 -9.92 1.52 -13.27
CA LEU A 243 -9.74 0.21 -13.90
C LEU A 243 -10.72 -0.01 -15.05
N GLN A 244 -12.00 0.27 -14.83
CA GLN A 244 -13.07 0.10 -15.81
C GLN A 244 -12.92 1.05 -17.01
N VAL A 245 -12.45 2.29 -16.80
CA VAL A 245 -12.19 3.24 -17.90
C VAL A 245 -11.02 2.77 -18.75
N ILE A 246 -9.93 2.34 -18.12
CA ILE A 246 -8.76 1.79 -18.82
C ILE A 246 -9.16 0.53 -19.60
N ALA A 247 -9.90 -0.39 -18.99
CA ALA A 247 -10.41 -1.58 -19.67
C ALA A 247 -11.32 -1.24 -20.85
N SER A 248 -12.17 -0.21 -20.73
CA SER A 248 -13.07 0.22 -21.81
C SER A 248 -12.30 0.81 -22.99
N VAL A 249 -11.23 1.57 -22.73
CA VAL A 249 -10.32 2.06 -23.78
C VAL A 249 -9.58 0.90 -24.46
N SER A 250 -9.15 -0.10 -23.70
CA SER A 250 -8.53 -1.32 -24.25
C SER A 250 -9.49 -2.13 -25.14
N LEU A 251 -10.77 -2.24 -24.79
CA LEU A 251 -11.79 -2.94 -25.59
C LEU A 251 -12.01 -2.32 -26.99
N LEU A 252 -11.91 -0.99 -27.11
CA LEU A 252 -12.02 -0.30 -28.40
C LEU A 252 -10.85 -0.63 -29.36
N THR A 253 -9.78 -1.26 -28.85
CA THR A 253 -8.58 -1.65 -29.61
C THR A 253 -8.52 -3.15 -29.96
N SER A 254 -9.63 -3.89 -29.88
CA SER A 254 -9.73 -5.34 -30.22
C SER A 254 -8.87 -6.27 -29.38
N THR A 255 -8.64 -5.94 -28.11
CA THR A 255 -7.98 -6.82 -27.16
C THR A 255 -8.86 -7.10 -25.95
N TYR A 256 -9.44 -8.29 -25.98
CA TYR A 256 -10.37 -8.91 -25.04
C TYR A 256 -9.80 -8.91 -23.62
N PHE A 257 -10.61 -8.52 -22.63
CA PHE A 257 -10.12 -8.22 -21.28
C PHE A 257 -10.94 -8.88 -20.16
N GLY A 258 -10.28 -9.72 -19.37
CA GLY A 258 -10.70 -10.19 -18.03
C GLY A 258 -10.38 -9.22 -16.88
N PHE A 259 -10.43 -7.89 -17.10
CA PHE A 259 -10.19 -6.92 -16.01
C PHE A 259 -11.38 -6.76 -15.07
N VAL A 260 -12.57 -7.11 -15.56
CA VAL A 260 -13.83 -6.91 -14.83
C VAL A 260 -14.04 -8.01 -13.79
N ASP A 261 -13.31 -9.13 -13.89
CA ASP A 261 -13.44 -10.25 -12.96
C ASP A 261 -12.78 -9.98 -11.59
N PHE A 262 -11.89 -8.98 -11.49
CA PHE A 262 -11.38 -8.50 -10.20
C PHE A 262 -12.31 -7.51 -9.49
N ILE A 263 -13.40 -7.06 -10.10
CA ILE A 263 -14.47 -6.28 -9.42
C ILE A 263 -15.35 -7.21 -8.55
N SER A 264 -15.20 -8.53 -8.67
CA SER A 264 -15.96 -9.51 -7.88
C SER A 264 -15.25 -9.96 -6.58
N PHE A 265 -14.17 -9.31 -6.17
CA PHE A 265 -13.49 -9.56 -4.89
C PHE A 265 -13.02 -8.27 -4.19
#